data_AF-A0A134A759-F1
#
_entry.id   AF-A0A134A759-F1
#
_cell.length_a   1.000
_cell.length_b   1.000
_cell.length_c   1.000
_cell.angle_alpha   90.00
_cell.angle_beta   90.00
_cell.angle_gamma   90.00
#
_symmetry.space_group_name_H-M   'P 1'
#
loop_
_entity.id
_entity.type
_entity.pdbx_description
1 polymer ?
#
loop_
_entity_poly.entity_id
_entity_poly.type
_entity_poly.pdbx_seq_one_letter_code
_entity_poly.pdbx_strand_id
1 'polypeptide(L)'
;MGNLWVLGDYELDAKMDELAKLSAKFTFRPGDGRVTGHRDGWWMSGMLERREAVEEKPPIAQGQIDALEPGDSVFHKAFAYGGIIDISDSYIEFAFDSGNKKKSSRKLMFLGAFHQGLLQIG
;
A
#
# COMPACT_ATOMS: atom_id res chain seq x y z
N MET A 1 22.55 1.49 8.82
CA MET A 1 21.85 2.76 8.56
C MET A 1 22.65 3.51 7.51
N GLY A 2 22.26 3.42 6.24
CA GLY A 2 22.94 4.13 5.15
C GLY A 2 22.32 5.53 4.99
N ASN A 3 23.15 6.55 4.83
CA ASN A 3 22.72 7.90 4.51
C ASN A 3 22.91 8.13 3.02
N LEU A 4 21.84 8.50 2.30
CA LEU A 4 21.91 8.88 0.89
C LEU A 4 22.11 10.40 0.77
N TRP A 5 23.11 10.79 0.00
CA TRP A 5 23.47 12.18 -0.27
C TRP A 5 23.88 12.34 -1.73
N VAL A 6 23.68 13.53 -2.26
CA VAL A 6 24.05 13.90 -3.63
C VAL A 6 24.93 15.14 -3.58
N LEU A 7 26.06 15.14 -4.29
CA LEU A 7 26.92 16.32 -4.41
C LEU A 7 26.41 17.22 -5.52
N GLY A 8 26.37 18.51 -5.24
CA GLY A 8 25.98 19.52 -6.20
C GLY A 8 25.29 20.69 -5.52
N ASP A 9 25.37 21.84 -6.16
CA ASP A 9 24.80 23.09 -5.70
C ASP A 9 23.33 23.23 -6.15
N TYR A 10 22.82 24.46 -6.24
CA TYR A 10 21.48 24.79 -6.74
C TYR A 10 21.19 24.30 -8.17
N GLU A 11 22.18 23.86 -8.95
CA GLU A 11 21.98 23.21 -10.25
C GLU A 11 21.11 21.95 -10.15
N LEU A 12 21.08 21.31 -8.98
CA LEU A 12 20.26 20.14 -8.72
C LEU A 12 18.87 20.45 -8.16
N ASP A 13 18.54 21.72 -7.87
CA ASP A 13 17.30 22.11 -7.22
C ASP A 13 16.06 21.59 -7.97
N ALA A 14 16.01 21.76 -9.29
CA ALA A 14 14.93 21.25 -10.13
C ALA A 14 14.80 19.71 -10.06
N LYS A 15 15.93 19.00 -9.96
CA LYS A 15 15.94 17.53 -9.80
C LYS A 15 15.52 17.11 -8.40
N MET A 16 15.85 17.90 -7.38
CA MET A 16 15.41 17.66 -6.00
C MET A 16 13.91 17.93 -5.83
N ASP A 17 13.33 18.87 -6.57
CA ASP A 17 11.87 19.08 -6.65
C ASP A 17 11.15 17.89 -7.31
N GLU A 18 11.70 17.33 -8.41
CA GLU A 18 11.20 16.09 -9.01
C GLU A 18 11.24 14.91 -8.02
N LEU A 19 12.33 14.78 -7.26
CA LEU A 19 12.46 13.73 -6.24
C LEU A 19 11.53 13.95 -5.05
N ALA A 20 11.27 15.21 -4.67
CA ALA A 20 10.30 15.54 -3.64
C ALA A 20 8.87 15.10 -4.02
N LYS A 21 8.49 15.19 -5.31
CA LYS A 21 7.22 14.64 -5.82
C LYS A 21 7.14 13.12 -5.68
N LEU A 22 8.29 12.43 -5.73
CA LEU A 22 8.41 10.99 -5.52
C LEU A 22 8.59 10.60 -4.04
N SER A 23 8.22 11.48 -3.11
CA SER A 23 8.36 11.29 -1.65
C SER A 23 9.81 11.21 -1.13
N ALA A 24 10.80 11.55 -1.96
CA ALA A 24 12.20 11.59 -1.58
C ALA A 24 12.64 13.04 -1.33
N LYS A 25 12.55 13.48 -0.07
CA LYS A 25 12.90 14.86 0.30
C LYS A 25 14.40 15.00 0.55
N PHE A 26 15.02 15.95 -0.13
CA PHE A 26 16.41 16.32 0.09
C PHE A 26 16.50 17.72 0.71
N THR A 27 17.52 17.94 1.52
CA THR A 27 17.83 19.23 2.15
C THR A 27 19.25 19.61 1.78
N PHE A 28 19.37 20.78 1.16
CA PHE A 28 20.67 21.35 0.82
C PHE A 28 21.45 21.71 2.09
N ARG A 29 22.72 21.32 2.12
CA ARG A 29 23.67 21.72 3.16
C ARG A 29 24.97 22.19 2.50
N PRO A 30 25.29 23.48 2.57
CA PRO A 30 26.54 24.01 2.04
C PRO A 30 27.71 23.65 2.97
N GLY A 31 28.77 23.11 2.41
CA GLY A 31 30.02 22.77 3.13
C GLY A 31 29.91 21.81 4.30
N ASP A 32 28.76 21.16 4.52
CA ASP A 32 28.52 20.31 5.69
C ASP A 32 28.97 18.87 5.41
N GLY A 33 29.53 18.20 6.41
CA GLY A 33 29.82 16.76 6.33
C GLY A 33 31.26 16.39 5.93
N ARG A 34 31.92 15.65 6.82
CA ARG A 34 33.22 15.01 6.55
C ARG A 34 33.15 14.01 5.38
N VAL A 35 31.97 13.46 5.11
CA VAL A 35 31.72 12.41 4.11
C VAL A 35 31.68 12.96 2.69
N THR A 36 31.31 14.23 2.53
CA THR A 36 31.33 14.97 1.25
C THR A 36 32.63 15.75 1.04
N GLY A 37 33.55 15.71 2.01
CA GLY A 37 34.80 16.46 1.96
C GLY A 37 34.60 17.97 2.08
N HIS A 38 33.59 18.42 2.85
CA HIS A 38 33.20 19.83 2.98
C HIS A 38 32.71 20.45 1.65
N ARG A 39 32.12 19.63 0.78
CA ARG A 39 31.50 20.08 -0.46
C ARG A 39 30.00 20.24 -0.26
N ASP A 40 29.44 21.18 -1.01
CA ASP A 40 28.00 21.42 -1.06
C ASP A 40 27.28 20.17 -1.55
N GLY A 41 26.18 19.84 -0.87
CA GLY A 41 25.43 18.65 -1.17
C GLY A 41 24.04 18.64 -0.56
N TRP A 42 23.27 17.67 -1.01
CA TRP A 42 21.88 17.47 -0.66
C TRP A 42 21.76 16.18 0.14
N TRP A 43 21.25 16.28 1.37
CA TRP A 43 21.02 15.12 2.25
C TRP A 43 19.57 14.70 2.21
N MET A 44 19.31 13.40 2.12
CA MET A 44 17.96 12.89 2.25
C MET A 44 17.44 13.13 3.69
N SER A 45 16.45 14.01 3.82
CA SER A 45 15.82 14.36 5.09
C SER A 45 14.54 13.55 5.25
N GLY A 46 14.71 12.28 5.57
CA GLY A 46 13.62 11.32 5.74
C GLY A 46 13.09 10.80 4.40
N MET A 47 12.98 9.48 4.32
CA MET A 47 12.07 8.86 3.37
C MET A 47 10.69 9.20 3.93
N LEU A 48 9.95 10.15 3.31
CA LEU A 48 8.52 10.05 3.47
C LEU A 48 8.22 8.70 2.85
N GLU A 49 7.67 7.76 3.64
CA GLU A 49 7.16 6.51 3.11
C GLU A 49 6.50 6.88 1.81
N ARG A 50 6.95 6.27 0.70
CA ARG A 50 6.28 6.37 -0.59
C ARG A 50 4.83 6.35 -0.18
N ARG A 51 4.12 7.47 -0.34
CA ARG A 51 2.68 7.38 -0.39
C ARG A 51 2.56 6.51 -1.62
N GLU A 52 2.50 5.19 -1.41
CA GLU A 52 1.61 4.34 -2.16
C GLU A 52 0.43 5.27 -2.26
N ALA A 53 0.25 5.82 -3.48
CA ALA A 53 -1.01 6.42 -3.78
C ALA A 53 -1.94 5.38 -3.21
N VAL A 54 -2.61 5.73 -2.11
CA VAL A 54 -3.80 5.02 -1.73
C VAL A 54 -4.61 5.37 -2.94
N GLU A 55 -4.48 4.53 -3.97
CA GLU A 55 -5.45 4.37 -5.00
C GLU A 55 -6.67 4.28 -4.14
N GLU A 56 -7.44 5.37 -4.10
CA GLU A 56 -8.77 5.38 -3.51
C GLU A 56 -9.50 4.39 -4.40
N LYS A 57 -9.23 3.10 -4.15
CA LYS A 57 -9.87 1.98 -4.78
C LYS A 57 -11.32 2.28 -4.43
N PRO A 58 -12.15 2.54 -5.45
CA PRO A 58 -13.44 3.17 -5.24
C PRO A 58 -14.12 2.47 -4.08
N PRO A 59 -14.71 3.21 -3.11
CA PRO A 59 -15.42 2.59 -2.02
C PRO A 59 -16.36 1.58 -2.65
N ILE A 60 -16.13 0.28 -2.39
CA ILE A 60 -16.82 -0.80 -3.07
C ILE A 60 -18.30 -0.45 -2.97
N ALA A 61 -18.91 -0.16 -4.11
CA ALA A 61 -20.26 0.37 -4.10
C ALA A 61 -21.15 -0.69 -3.46
N GLN A 62 -22.07 -0.29 -2.59
CA GLN A 62 -22.98 -1.22 -1.91
C GLN A 62 -23.63 -2.20 -2.90
N GLY A 63 -23.97 -1.74 -4.11
CA GLY A 63 -24.50 -2.59 -5.18
C GLY A 63 -23.55 -3.65 -5.73
N GLN A 64 -22.23 -3.50 -5.62
CA GLN A 64 -21.27 -4.58 -5.93
C GLN A 64 -21.22 -5.62 -4.81
N ILE A 65 -21.45 -5.20 -3.56
CA ILE A 65 -21.53 -6.09 -2.39
C ILE A 65 -22.83 -6.89 -2.43
N ASP A 66 -23.96 -6.23 -2.76
CA ASP A 66 -25.27 -6.88 -2.90
C ASP A 66 -25.36 -7.83 -4.10
N ALA A 67 -24.50 -7.63 -5.10
CA ALA A 67 -24.42 -8.49 -6.29
C ALA A 67 -23.54 -9.74 -6.09
N LEU A 68 -22.89 -9.90 -4.93
CA LEU A 68 -22.06 -11.07 -4.66
C LEU A 68 -22.92 -12.32 -4.50
N GLU A 69 -22.52 -13.38 -5.19
CA GLU A 69 -23.15 -14.68 -5.09
C GLU A 69 -22.16 -15.77 -4.62
N PRO A 70 -22.65 -16.84 -3.97
CA PRO A 70 -21.82 -18.01 -3.70
C PRO A 70 -21.20 -18.54 -5.00
N GLY A 71 -19.87 -18.67 -5.03
CA GLY A 71 -19.10 -19.02 -6.21
C GLY A 71 -18.23 -17.88 -6.76
N ASP A 72 -18.52 -16.63 -6.39
CA ASP A 72 -17.69 -15.49 -6.80
C ASP A 72 -16.31 -15.52 -6.15
N SER A 73 -15.33 -14.97 -6.86
CA SER A 73 -13.95 -14.84 -6.38
C SER A 73 -13.76 -13.51 -5.66
N VAL A 74 -13.21 -13.57 -4.45
CA VAL A 74 -12.91 -12.41 -3.61
C VAL A 74 -11.47 -12.45 -3.15
N PHE A 75 -10.86 -11.28 -2.97
CA PHE A 75 -9.52 -11.14 -2.46
C PHE A 75 -9.54 -10.71 -0.99
N HIS A 76 -8.91 -11.49 -0.12
CA HIS A 76 -8.71 -11.13 1.28
C HIS A 76 -7.27 -10.70 1.55
N LYS A 77 -7.08 -9.56 2.23
CA LYS A 77 -5.75 -8.97 2.47
C LYS A 77 -4.72 -9.92 3.10
N ALA A 78 -5.14 -10.76 4.04
CA ALA A 78 -4.25 -11.72 4.72
C ALA A 78 -4.24 -13.14 4.11
N PHE A 79 -5.23 -13.48 3.28
CA PHE A 79 -5.46 -14.86 2.82
C PHE A 79 -5.43 -14.99 1.29
N ALA A 80 -5.17 -13.89 0.58
CA ALA A 80 -5.20 -13.78 -0.87
C ALA A 80 -6.59 -14.15 -1.45
N TYR A 81 -6.61 -14.64 -2.69
CA TYR A 81 -7.85 -14.99 -3.39
C TYR A 81 -8.54 -16.21 -2.76
N GLY A 82 -9.86 -16.12 -2.69
CA GLY A 82 -10.74 -17.20 -2.23
C GLY A 82 -12.09 -17.13 -2.93
N GLY A 83 -12.80 -18.25 -2.96
CA GLY A 83 -14.16 -18.33 -3.47
C GLY A 83 -15.16 -18.17 -2.34
N ILE A 84 -16.24 -17.42 -2.57
CA ILE A 84 -17.37 -17.36 -1.65
C ILE A 84 -18.07 -18.72 -1.64
N ILE A 85 -18.30 -19.26 -0.45
CA ILE A 85 -19.04 -20.52 -0.26
C ILE A 85 -20.46 -20.26 0.24
N ASP A 86 -20.62 -19.26 1.11
CA ASP A 86 -21.92 -18.92 1.71
C ASP A 86 -22.01 -17.41 1.95
N ILE A 87 -23.20 -16.86 1.72
CA ILE A 87 -23.53 -15.46 1.99
C ILE A 87 -24.84 -15.42 2.76
N SER A 88 -24.85 -14.63 3.82
CA SER A 88 -26.04 -14.26 4.59
C SER A 88 -26.02 -12.75 4.81
N ASP A 89 -27.18 -12.16 5.15
CA ASP A 89 -27.30 -10.73 5.48
C ASP A 89 -26.34 -10.26 6.59
N SER A 90 -25.86 -11.18 7.43
CA SER A 90 -24.99 -10.89 8.56
C SER A 90 -23.53 -11.31 8.37
N TYR A 91 -23.24 -12.24 7.46
CA TYR A 91 -21.91 -12.80 7.29
C TYR A 91 -21.61 -13.25 5.86
N ILE A 92 -20.33 -13.26 5.52
CA ILE A 92 -19.79 -13.89 4.32
C ILE A 92 -18.82 -14.99 4.74
N GLU A 93 -18.95 -16.17 4.13
CA GLU A 93 -17.99 -17.24 4.26
C GLU A 93 -17.29 -17.47 2.92
N PHE A 94 -15.97 -17.40 2.94
CA PHE A 94 -15.14 -17.68 1.77
C PHE A 94 -14.10 -18.74 2.11
N ALA A 95 -13.79 -19.61 1.15
CA ALA A 95 -12.67 -20.54 1.22
C ALA A 95 -11.49 -20.00 0.42
N PHE A 96 -10.31 -20.13 1.02
CA PHE A 96 -9.04 -19.86 0.36
C PHE A 96 -8.17 -21.10 0.41
N ASP A 97 -7.27 -21.21 -0.58
CA ASP A 97 -6.24 -22.23 -0.58
C ASP A 97 -5.13 -21.80 0.39
N SER A 98 -5.34 -22.12 1.67
CA SER A 98 -4.23 -22.29 2.58
C SER A 98 -3.60 -23.62 2.19
N GLY A 99 -2.34 -23.65 1.75
CA GLY A 99 -1.61 -24.87 1.33
C GLY A 99 -1.49 -26.01 2.35
N ASN A 100 -2.33 -26.02 3.39
CA ASN A 100 -2.67 -27.16 4.22
C ASN A 100 -3.75 -28.05 3.56
N LYS A 101 -3.68 -29.36 3.81
CA LYS A 101 -4.64 -30.38 3.33
C LYS A 101 -6.11 -30.19 3.76
N LYS A 102 -6.45 -29.12 4.50
CA LYS A 102 -7.83 -28.76 4.88
C LYS A 102 -8.20 -27.44 4.21
N LYS A 103 -9.30 -27.45 3.45
CA LYS A 103 -9.96 -26.24 2.97
C LYS A 103 -10.20 -25.33 4.17
N SER A 104 -9.53 -24.18 4.18
CA SER A 104 -9.67 -23.20 5.25
C SER A 104 -10.73 -22.21 4.82
N SER A 105 -11.90 -22.27 5.46
CA SER A 105 -12.93 -21.25 5.30
C SER A 105 -12.86 -20.26 6.46
N ARG A 106 -13.25 -19.01 6.17
CA ARG A 106 -13.37 -17.95 7.17
C ARG A 106 -14.72 -17.27 7.01
N LYS A 107 -15.41 -17.18 8.14
CA LYS A 107 -16.65 -16.45 8.31
C LYS A 107 -16.32 -15.04 8.81
N LEU A 108 -16.67 -14.03 8.03
CA LEU A 108 -16.49 -12.62 8.37
C LEU A 108 -17.85 -11.93 8.42
N MET A 109 -17.96 -10.86 9.20
CA MET A 109 -19.17 -10.02 9.17
C MET A 109 -19.26 -9.31 7.82
N PHE A 110 -20.39 -9.49 7.14
CA PHE A 110 -20.61 -9.16 5.73
C PHE A 110 -20.17 -7.73 5.41
N LEU A 111 -20.84 -6.73 6.02
CA LEU A 111 -20.58 -5.32 5.72
C LEU A 111 -19.24 -4.82 6.28
N GLY A 112 -18.87 -5.30 7.48
CA GLY A 112 -17.66 -4.87 8.16
C GLY A 112 -16.38 -5.23 7.40
N ALA A 113 -16.35 -6.41 6.76
CA ALA A 113 -15.15 -6.89 6.08
C ALA A 113 -14.82 -6.10 4.80
N PHE A 114 -15.83 -5.64 4.05
CA PHE A 114 -15.61 -4.79 2.87
C PHE A 114 -15.27 -3.34 3.27
N HIS A 115 -15.99 -2.75 4.23
CA HIS A 115 -15.72 -1.38 4.70
C HIS A 115 -14.34 -1.22 5.35
N GLN A 116 -13.83 -2.27 6.02
CA GLN A 116 -12.49 -2.28 6.60
C GLN A 116 -11.38 -2.60 5.59
N GLY A 117 -11.73 -2.85 4.32
CA GLY A 117 -10.78 -3.25 3.29
C GLY A 117 -10.14 -4.62 3.53
N LEU A 118 -10.78 -5.48 4.34
CA LEU A 118 -10.34 -6.85 4.56
C LEU A 118 -10.65 -7.73 3.35
N LEU A 119 -11.80 -7.50 2.73
CA LEU A 119 -12.26 -8.15 1.50
C LEU A 119 -12.37 -7.14 0.36
N GLN A 120 -11.89 -7.52 -0.82
CA GLN A 120 -12.01 -6.80 -2.06
C GLN A 120 -12.60 -7.72 -3.12
N ILE A 121 -13.52 -7.18 -3.93
CA ILE A 121 -14.06 -7.88 -5.09
C ILE A 121 -13.01 -7.77 -6.21
N GLY A 122 -12.66 -8.88 -6.83
CA GLY A 122 -11.58 -9.02 -7.82
C GLY A 122 -12.11 -9.32 -9.21
#